data_AF-A0A939FZC2-F1
#
_entry.id   AF-A0A939FZC2-F1
#
_cell.length_a   1.000
_cell.length_b   1.000
_cell.length_c   1.000
_cell.angle_alpha   90.00
_cell.angle_beta   90.00
_cell.angle_gamma   90.00
#
_symmetry.space_group_name_H-M   'P 1'
#
loop_
_entity.id
_entity.type
_entity.pdbx_description
1 polymer ?
#
loop_
_entity_poly.entity_id
_entity_poly.type
_entity_poly.pdbx_seq_one_letter_code
_entity_poly.pdbx_strand_id
1 'polypeptide(L)'
;METLVHRSEIFRNLALTAAAAVGASPAWKNVGPGTTQAGTAVVQAELARRAHVMELFNRAAGQLGDDKMEVRLAAIYILGEITVDFPDLSGSVFKLLENQLDRKMADFDGGRAPFDARAIAEVVAKEGER
;
A
#
# COMPACT_ATOMS: atom_id res chain seq x y z
N MET A 1 39.18 23.96 58.88
CA MET A 1 37.87 24.48 58.41
C MET A 1 37.65 24.06 56.94
N GLU A 2 37.95 22.81 56.59
CA GLU A 2 37.92 22.30 55.20
C GLU A 2 37.06 21.01 55.06
N THR A 3 36.57 20.46 56.17
CA THR A 3 35.82 19.20 56.19
C THR A 3 34.32 19.37 55.93
N LEU A 4 33.79 20.59 56.07
CA LEU A 4 32.37 20.90 55.84
C LEU A 4 32.09 21.25 54.37
N VAL A 5 33.05 21.85 53.68
CA VAL A 5 32.89 22.26 52.27
C VAL A 5 32.88 21.02 51.35
N HIS A 6 33.76 20.04 51.62
CA HIS A 6 33.86 18.82 50.82
C HIS A 6 32.60 17.93 50.92
N ARG A 7 31.91 17.93 52.07
CA ARG A 7 30.68 17.16 52.29
C ARG A 7 29.49 17.76 51.52
N SER A 8 29.44 19.08 51.39
CA SER A 8 28.38 19.81 50.66
C SER A 8 28.42 19.52 49.15
N GLU A 9 29.61 19.43 48.55
CA GLU A 9 29.77 19.12 47.12
C GLU A 9 29.33 17.70 46.76
N ILE A 10 29.60 16.72 47.65
CA ILE A 10 29.17 15.33 47.44
C ILE A 10 27.65 15.23 47.43
N PHE A 11 26.95 15.88 48.37
CA PHE A 11 25.49 15.88 48.41
C PHE A 11 24.86 16.58 47.20
N ARG A 12 25.48 17.66 46.70
CA ARG A 12 25.00 18.39 45.52
C ARG A 12 25.13 17.56 44.23
N ASN A 13 26.22 16.82 44.04
CA ASN A 13 26.39 15.92 42.90
C ASN A 13 25.51 14.66 42.98
N LEU A 14 25.27 14.14 44.19
CA LEU A 14 24.33 13.02 44.42
C LEU A 14 22.88 13.43 44.17
N ALA A 15 22.49 14.65 44.55
CA ALA A 15 21.14 15.18 44.29
C ALA A 15 20.87 15.37 42.78
N LEU A 16 21.86 15.83 42.01
CA LEU A 16 21.75 15.99 40.56
C LEU A 16 21.67 14.64 39.82
N THR A 17 22.35 13.61 40.32
CA THR A 17 22.30 12.25 39.74
C THR A 17 21.01 11.50 40.11
N ALA A 18 20.49 11.72 41.32
CA ALA A 18 19.20 11.15 41.76
C ALA A 18 18.01 11.77 41.01
N ALA A 19 18.04 13.07 40.71
CA ALA A 19 16.99 13.73 39.92
C ALA A 19 16.91 13.21 38.46
N ALA A 20 18.06 12.86 37.87
CA ALA A 20 18.09 12.21 36.55
C ALA A 20 17.55 10.77 36.56
N ALA A 21 17.77 10.02 37.65
CA ALA A 21 17.31 8.63 37.78
C ALA A 21 15.79 8.52 38.06
N VAL A 22 15.21 9.45 38.83
CA VAL A 22 13.77 9.46 39.13
C VAL A 22 12.95 9.94 37.91
N GLY A 23 13.49 10.84 37.08
CA GLY A 23 12.86 11.25 35.82
C GLY A 23 12.84 10.16 34.73
N ALA A 24 13.81 9.25 34.74
CA ALA A 24 13.88 8.13 33.78
C ALA A 24 12.94 6.97 34.12
N SER A 25 12.48 6.84 35.38
CA SER A 25 11.63 5.73 35.81
C SER A 25 10.20 5.74 35.23
N PRO A 26 9.48 6.88 35.15
CA PRO A 26 8.18 6.91 34.47
C PRO A 26 8.30 6.92 32.93
N ALA A 27 9.45 7.29 32.36
CA ALA A 27 9.66 7.30 30.91
C ALA A 27 9.61 5.89 30.29
N TRP A 28 10.05 4.86 31.03
CA TRP A 28 9.99 3.47 30.54
C TRP A 28 8.67 2.74 30.82
N LYS A 29 7.83 3.23 31.73
CA LYS A 29 6.47 2.71 31.89
C LYS A 29 5.53 3.15 30.76
N ASN A 30 5.95 4.12 29.95
CA ASN A 30 5.24 4.62 28.77
C ASN A 30 5.88 4.19 27.44
N VAL A 31 6.60 3.06 27.37
CA VAL A 31 7.05 2.49 26.08
C VAL A 31 5.97 1.60 25.43
N GLY A 32 4.76 1.58 25.99
CA GLY A 32 3.57 0.93 25.42
C GLY A 32 2.86 1.65 24.26
N PRO A 33 2.89 3.00 24.11
CA PRO A 33 2.22 3.68 23.00
C PRO A 33 3.02 3.63 21.71
N GLY A 34 4.35 3.75 21.72
CA GLY A 34 5.14 3.87 20.48
C GLY A 34 5.14 2.61 19.60
N THR A 35 5.16 1.42 20.20
CA THR A 35 5.11 0.15 19.47
C THR A 35 3.70 -0.20 19.02
N THR A 36 2.69 0.10 19.84
CA THR A 36 1.28 -0.03 19.47
C THR A 36 0.89 0.97 18.39
N GLN A 37 1.34 2.22 18.49
CA GLN A 37 1.03 3.31 17.55
C GLN A 37 1.79 3.18 16.24
N ALA A 38 3.02 2.66 16.25
CA ALA A 38 3.72 2.25 15.02
C ALA A 38 3.05 1.04 14.37
N GLY A 39 2.63 0.04 15.16
CA GLY A 39 1.89 -1.12 14.68
C GLY A 39 0.53 -0.74 14.09
N THR A 40 -0.22 0.15 14.74
CA THR A 40 -1.50 0.65 14.20
C THR A 40 -1.28 1.53 12.99
N ALA A 41 -0.25 2.40 12.95
CA ALA A 41 0.05 3.20 11.78
C ALA A 41 0.41 2.35 10.55
N VAL A 42 1.19 1.27 10.74
CA VAL A 42 1.53 0.32 9.66
C VAL A 42 0.28 -0.42 9.16
N VAL A 43 -0.56 -0.91 10.08
CA VAL A 43 -1.82 -1.57 9.71
C VAL A 43 -2.77 -0.62 8.99
N GLN A 44 -2.89 0.63 9.46
CA GLN A 44 -3.73 1.65 8.81
C GLN A 44 -3.18 2.02 7.42
N ALA A 45 -1.86 2.12 7.26
CA ALA A 45 -1.25 2.38 5.96
C ALA A 45 -1.50 1.23 4.97
N GLU A 46 -1.41 -0.03 5.43
CA GLU A 46 -1.73 -1.20 4.61
C GLU A 46 -3.21 -1.25 4.23
N LEU A 47 -4.13 -0.97 5.17
CA LEU A 47 -5.56 -0.90 4.88
C LEU A 47 -5.89 0.23 3.89
N ALA A 48 -5.27 1.40 4.06
CA ALA A 48 -5.44 2.54 3.16
C ALA A 48 -4.91 2.21 1.75
N ARG A 49 -3.75 1.56 1.66
CA ARG A 49 -3.19 1.09 0.38
C ARG A 49 -4.16 0.13 -0.32
N ARG A 50 -4.67 -0.88 0.39
CA ARG A 50 -5.65 -1.82 -0.17
C ARG A 50 -6.94 -1.14 -0.62
N ALA A 51 -7.49 -0.23 0.19
CA ALA A 51 -8.70 0.50 -0.15
C ALA A 51 -8.50 1.35 -1.42
N HIS A 52 -7.36 2.03 -1.53
CA HIS A 52 -7.03 2.83 -2.70
C HIS A 52 -6.90 1.99 -3.97
N VAL A 53 -6.27 0.82 -3.89
CA VAL A 53 -6.15 -0.09 -5.04
C VAL A 53 -7.50 -0.63 -5.48
N MET A 54 -8.37 -0.98 -4.53
CA MET A 54 -9.73 -1.39 -4.85
C MET A 54 -10.52 -0.26 -5.53
N GLU A 55 -10.29 0.99 -5.16
CA GLU A 55 -10.88 2.14 -5.86
C GLU A 55 -10.37 2.24 -7.31
N LEU A 56 -9.05 2.13 -7.53
CA LEU A 56 -8.44 2.15 -8.86
C LEU A 56 -8.95 0.99 -9.73
N PHE A 57 -9.02 -0.22 -9.17
CA PHE A 57 -9.57 -1.40 -9.82
C PHE A 57 -11.03 -1.17 -10.24
N ASN A 58 -11.89 -0.73 -9.32
CA ASN A 58 -13.30 -0.51 -9.61
C ASN A 58 -13.51 0.58 -10.67
N ARG A 59 -12.70 1.65 -10.61
CA ARG A 59 -12.73 2.74 -11.59
C ARG A 59 -12.32 2.24 -12.97
N ALA A 60 -11.21 1.52 -13.08
CA ALA A 60 -10.75 0.97 -14.35
C ALA A 60 -11.74 -0.07 -14.91
N ALA A 61 -12.30 -0.94 -14.06
CA ALA A 61 -13.33 -1.90 -14.45
C ALA A 61 -14.57 -1.21 -15.05
N GLY A 62 -15.02 -0.11 -14.45
CA GLY A 62 -16.13 0.69 -14.98
C GLY A 62 -15.82 1.34 -16.35
N GLN A 63 -14.56 1.68 -16.60
CA GLN A 63 -14.10 2.31 -17.84
C GLN A 63 -13.95 1.33 -19.02
N LEU A 64 -13.96 0.02 -18.79
CA LEU A 64 -13.91 -0.99 -19.87
C LEU A 64 -15.13 -0.95 -20.80
N GLY A 65 -16.26 -0.41 -20.34
CA GLY A 65 -17.49 -0.25 -21.11
C GLY A 65 -17.65 1.13 -21.75
N ASP A 66 -16.66 2.02 -21.65
CA ASP A 66 -16.76 3.38 -22.20
C ASP A 66 -16.82 3.36 -23.74
N ASP A 67 -17.57 4.29 -24.33
CA ASP A 67 -17.69 4.40 -25.80
C ASP A 67 -16.36 4.78 -26.46
N LYS A 68 -15.50 5.52 -25.75
CA LYS A 68 -14.20 5.97 -26.24
C LYS A 68 -13.15 4.89 -26.10
N MET A 69 -12.51 4.56 -27.22
CA MET A 69 -11.45 3.55 -27.27
C MET A 69 -10.27 3.90 -26.36
N GLU A 70 -9.90 5.17 -26.29
CA GLU A 70 -8.79 5.67 -25.49
C GLU A 70 -9.01 5.42 -23.99
N VAL A 71 -10.25 5.56 -23.53
CA VAL A 71 -10.63 5.31 -22.14
C VAL A 71 -10.57 3.82 -21.82
N ARG A 72 -11.07 2.97 -22.72
CA ARG A 72 -10.99 1.51 -22.55
C ARG A 72 -9.55 1.01 -22.55
N LEU A 73 -8.70 1.50 -23.43
CA LEU A 73 -7.29 1.13 -23.48
C LEU A 73 -6.54 1.56 -22.21
N ALA A 74 -6.78 2.79 -21.74
CA ALA A 74 -6.20 3.25 -20.48
C ALA A 74 -6.60 2.34 -19.32
N ALA A 75 -7.86 1.93 -19.25
CA ALA A 75 -8.34 1.00 -18.23
C ALA A 75 -7.64 -0.37 -18.29
N ILE A 76 -7.46 -0.93 -19.50
CA ILE A 76 -6.77 -2.23 -19.68
C ILE A 76 -5.32 -2.15 -19.19
N TYR A 77 -4.60 -1.08 -19.52
CA TYR A 77 -3.21 -0.93 -19.06
C TYR A 77 -3.10 -0.70 -17.55
N ILE A 78 -3.99 0.12 -16.96
CA ILE A 78 -4.03 0.30 -15.50
C ILE A 78 -4.31 -1.03 -14.81
N LEU A 79 -5.23 -1.83 -15.33
CA LEU A 79 -5.52 -3.17 -14.80
C LEU A 79 -4.28 -4.08 -14.89
N GLY A 80 -3.54 -4.02 -15.99
CA GLY A 80 -2.26 -4.74 -16.14
C GLY A 80 -1.15 -4.25 -15.22
N GLU A 81 -1.12 -2.97 -14.82
CA GLU A 81 -0.18 -2.50 -13.79
C GLU A 81 -0.58 -2.96 -12.39
N ILE A 82 -1.90 -3.00 -12.09
CA ILE A 82 -2.40 -3.53 -10.82
C ILE A 82 -1.95 -4.97 -10.59
N THR A 83 -1.89 -5.81 -11.63
CA THR A 83 -1.40 -7.21 -11.47
C THR A 83 0.09 -7.27 -11.12
N VAL A 84 0.88 -6.28 -11.53
CA VAL A 84 2.30 -6.19 -11.20
C VAL A 84 2.50 -5.75 -9.76
N ASP A 85 1.78 -4.71 -9.34
CA ASP A 85 1.95 -4.11 -8.01
C ASP A 85 1.18 -4.88 -6.92
N PHE A 86 0.12 -5.59 -7.28
CA PHE A 86 -0.78 -6.33 -6.39
C PHE A 86 -1.08 -7.74 -6.94
N PRO A 87 -0.11 -8.68 -6.83
CA PRO A 87 -0.24 -10.03 -7.41
C PRO A 87 -1.42 -10.85 -6.86
N ASP A 88 -1.91 -10.51 -5.66
CA ASP A 88 -3.10 -11.13 -5.07
C ASP A 88 -4.39 -10.79 -5.83
N LEU A 89 -4.39 -9.71 -6.62
CA LEU A 89 -5.51 -9.28 -7.45
C LEU A 89 -5.43 -9.81 -8.89
N SER A 90 -4.28 -10.36 -9.31
CA SER A 90 -4.05 -10.81 -10.70
C SER A 90 -5.15 -11.74 -11.20
N GLY A 91 -5.55 -12.73 -10.39
CA GLY A 91 -6.64 -13.65 -10.77
C GLY A 91 -7.98 -12.97 -11.03
N SER A 92 -8.33 -11.95 -10.23
CA SER A 92 -9.56 -11.17 -10.43
C SER A 92 -9.49 -10.28 -11.67
N VAL A 93 -8.32 -9.68 -11.92
CA VAL A 93 -8.08 -8.85 -13.11
C VAL A 93 -8.16 -9.70 -14.38
N PHE A 94 -7.48 -10.85 -14.44
CA PHE A 94 -7.51 -11.70 -15.62
C PHE A 94 -8.91 -12.20 -15.93
N LYS A 95 -9.65 -12.68 -14.92
CA LYS A 95 -11.05 -13.09 -15.10
C LYS A 95 -11.92 -11.96 -15.64
N LEU A 96 -11.70 -10.71 -15.20
CA LEU A 96 -12.41 -9.55 -15.72
C LEU A 96 -12.07 -9.29 -17.18
N LEU A 97 -10.78 -9.31 -17.54
CA LEU A 97 -10.32 -9.05 -18.90
C LEU A 97 -10.74 -10.17 -19.87
N GLU A 98 -10.72 -11.43 -19.45
CA GLU A 98 -11.23 -12.58 -20.22
C GLU A 98 -12.73 -12.41 -20.52
N ASN A 99 -13.55 -12.12 -19.51
CA ASN A 99 -14.98 -11.87 -19.71
C ASN A 99 -15.22 -10.69 -20.68
N GLN A 100 -14.40 -9.66 -20.60
CA GLN A 100 -14.50 -8.49 -21.48
C GLN A 100 -14.07 -8.83 -22.93
N LEU A 101 -13.07 -9.69 -23.09
CA LEU A 101 -12.64 -10.19 -24.38
C LEU A 101 -13.74 -11.05 -25.02
N ASP A 102 -14.30 -12.00 -24.28
CA ASP A 102 -15.39 -12.87 -24.74
C ASP A 102 -16.59 -12.05 -25.21
N ARG A 103 -16.99 -11.04 -24.43
CA ARG A 103 -18.06 -10.11 -24.80
C ARG A 103 -17.75 -9.39 -26.12
N LYS A 104 -16.53 -8.88 -26.28
CA LYS A 104 -16.13 -8.16 -27.50
C LYS A 104 -15.99 -9.07 -28.71
N MET A 105 -15.58 -10.32 -28.52
CA MET A 105 -15.49 -11.30 -29.59
C MET A 105 -16.87 -11.79 -30.05
N ALA A 106 -17.85 -11.87 -29.15
CA ALA A 106 -19.24 -12.17 -29.51
C ALA A 106 -19.85 -11.12 -30.45
N ASP A 107 -19.46 -9.85 -30.29
CA ASP A 107 -19.93 -8.73 -31.11
C ASP A 107 -19.12 -8.54 -32.41
N PHE A 108 -18.13 -9.40 -32.68
CA PHE A 108 -17.16 -9.21 -33.76
C PHE A 108 -17.46 -10.07 -35.00
N ASP A 109 -17.58 -9.47 -36.18
CA ASP A 109 -18.00 -10.18 -37.41
C ASP A 109 -16.89 -10.86 -38.23
N GLY A 110 -15.63 -10.83 -37.77
CA GLY A 110 -14.52 -11.54 -38.42
C GLY A 110 -13.51 -10.68 -39.19
N GLY A 111 -13.55 -9.35 -39.01
CA GLY A 111 -12.53 -8.42 -39.54
C GLY A 111 -11.17 -8.45 -38.81
N ARG A 112 -10.57 -7.29 -38.52
CA ARG A 112 -9.37 -7.17 -37.65
C ARG A 112 -9.78 -7.06 -36.18
N ALA A 113 -9.16 -7.86 -35.31
CA ALA A 113 -9.44 -7.84 -33.87
C ALA A 113 -9.42 -6.40 -33.29
N PRO A 114 -10.43 -6.02 -32.47
CA PRO A 114 -10.49 -4.70 -31.86
C PRO A 114 -9.20 -4.36 -31.11
N PHE A 115 -8.82 -3.08 -31.07
CA PHE A 115 -7.62 -2.64 -30.35
C PHE A 115 -7.61 -3.11 -28.89
N ASP A 116 -8.77 -3.04 -28.24
CA ASP A 116 -8.95 -3.51 -26.87
C ASP A 116 -8.62 -5.00 -26.70
N ALA A 117 -9.01 -5.85 -27.66
CA ALA A 117 -8.75 -7.28 -27.61
C ALA A 117 -7.25 -7.59 -27.70
N ARG A 118 -6.52 -6.83 -28.53
CA ARG A 118 -5.06 -6.92 -28.62
C ARG A 118 -4.36 -6.44 -27.35
N ALA A 119 -4.84 -5.34 -26.76
CA ALA A 119 -4.30 -4.84 -25.49
C ALA A 119 -4.53 -5.83 -24.34
N ILE A 120 -5.70 -6.47 -24.29
CA ILE A 120 -5.97 -7.54 -23.32
C ILE A 120 -5.00 -8.70 -23.50
N ALA A 121 -4.81 -9.17 -24.74
CA ALA A 121 -3.88 -10.26 -25.03
C ALA A 121 -2.43 -9.91 -24.65
N GLU A 122 -2.00 -8.66 -24.85
CA GLU A 122 -0.69 -8.17 -24.42
C GLU A 122 -0.51 -8.21 -22.90
N VAL A 123 -1.52 -7.74 -22.14
CA VAL A 123 -1.49 -7.79 -20.67
C VAL A 123 -1.43 -9.23 -20.17
N VAL A 124 -2.17 -10.16 -20.78
CA VAL A 124 -2.17 -11.58 -20.40
C VAL A 124 -0.85 -12.26 -20.76
N ALA A 125 -0.30 -12.00 -21.96
CA ALA A 125 0.97 -12.57 -22.40
C ALA A 125 2.13 -12.19 -21.47
N LYS A 126 2.15 -10.94 -21.00
CA LYS A 126 3.17 -10.43 -20.07
C LYS A 126 3.18 -11.16 -18.73
N GLU A 127 2.05 -11.72 -18.30
CA GLU A 127 2.00 -12.54 -17.08
C GLU A 127 2.57 -13.94 -17.30
N GLY A 128 2.27 -14.58 -18.44
CA GLY A 128 2.72 -15.94 -18.74
C GLY A 128 4.24 -16.07 -18.95
N GLU A 129 4.95 -14.95 -19.14
CA GLU A 129 6.41 -14.89 -19.24
C GLU A 129 7.12 -14.83 -17.87
N ARG A 130 6.38 -14.81 -16.75
CA ARG A 130 6.93 -14.77 -15.38
C ARG A 130 6.84 -16.12 -14.68
#